data_AF-A0A075GN15-F1
#
_entry.id   AF-A0A075GN15-F1
#
_cell.length_a   1.000
_cell.length_b   1.000
_cell.length_c   1.000
_cell.angle_alpha   90.00
_cell.angle_beta   90.00
_cell.angle_gamma   90.00
#
_symmetry.space_group_name_H-M   'P 1'
#
loop_
_entity.id
_entity.type
_entity.pdbx_description
1 polymer ?
#
loop_
_entity_poly.entity_id
_entity_poly.type
_entity_poly.pdbx_seq_one_letter_code
_entity_poly.pdbx_strand_id
1 'polypeptide(L)'
;DVVAKHLIEGGRISSKELLDSYEVKDVIEMVGRFDSYFKLTDAIEQYKTSKSLIDFEVAITKFIFTNYVKKLRNIALSIGNIFYFIFRAENEHENLKRITYGKRYDLPIDKIKGMLLL
;
A
#
# COMPACT_ATOMS: atom_id res chain seq x y z
N ASP A 1 21.26 1.46 -13.36
CA ASP A 1 21.02 2.88 -13.73
C ASP A 1 19.57 3.31 -13.91
N VAL A 2 18.71 2.61 -14.66
CA VAL A 2 17.34 3.11 -14.94
C VAL A 2 16.41 3.17 -13.71
N VAL A 3 16.54 2.26 -12.75
CA VAL A 3 15.68 2.25 -11.55
C VAL A 3 16.16 3.25 -10.50
N ALA A 4 17.48 3.38 -10.33
CA ALA A 4 18.09 4.25 -9.31
C ALA A 4 17.62 5.71 -9.41
N LYS A 5 17.43 6.23 -10.64
CA LYS A 5 16.95 7.62 -10.87
C LYS A 5 15.49 7.87 -10.48
N HIS A 6 14.70 6.82 -10.22
CA HIS A 6 13.30 6.94 -9.82
C HIS A 6 13.09 6.61 -8.33
N LEU A 7 14.16 6.37 -7.58
CA LEU A 7 14.08 6.18 -6.14
C LEU A 7 13.80 7.52 -5.46
N ILE A 8 12.87 7.51 -4.52
CA ILE A 8 12.54 8.67 -3.70
C ILE A 8 13.34 8.58 -2.40
N GLU A 9 14.17 9.58 -2.13
CA GLU A 9 14.97 9.67 -0.91
C GLU A 9 14.13 10.12 0.30
N GLY A 10 14.67 9.93 1.52
CA GLY A 10 14.01 10.33 2.77
C GLY A 10 13.07 9.29 3.39
N GLY A 11 13.01 8.09 2.80
CA GLY A 11 12.30 6.93 3.36
C GLY A 11 13.07 6.23 4.49
N ARG A 12 12.41 5.23 5.10
CA ARG A 12 13.03 4.34 6.12
C ARG A 12 13.82 3.19 5.51
N ILE A 13 13.64 2.93 4.22
CA ILE A 13 14.31 1.87 3.48
C ILE A 13 15.41 2.54 2.67
N SER A 14 16.64 2.03 2.78
CA SER A 14 17.78 2.64 2.08
C SER A 14 17.69 2.40 0.58
N SER A 15 18.23 3.32 -0.23
CA SER A 15 18.28 3.15 -1.69
C SER A 15 19.03 1.88 -2.07
N LYS A 16 20.05 1.49 -1.30
CA LYS A 16 20.79 0.24 -1.48
C LYS A 16 19.85 -0.97 -1.31
N GLU A 17 19.11 -1.03 -0.21
CA GLU A 17 18.20 -2.14 0.08
C GLU A 17 17.07 -2.26 -0.96
N LEU A 18 16.57 -1.12 -1.46
CA LEU A 18 15.59 -1.10 -2.55
C LEU A 18 16.17 -1.66 -3.85
N LEU A 19 17.42 -1.31 -4.21
CA LEU A 19 18.11 -1.82 -5.39
C LEU A 19 18.45 -3.31 -5.23
N ASP A 20 18.98 -3.72 -4.08
CA ASP A 20 19.31 -5.12 -3.78
C ASP A 20 18.04 -6.00 -3.83
N SER A 21 16.88 -5.46 -3.44
CA SER A 21 15.59 -6.14 -3.55
C SER A 21 15.05 -6.19 -4.98
N TYR A 22 15.36 -5.21 -5.82
CA TYR A 22 14.99 -5.22 -7.24
C TYR A 22 15.71 -6.31 -8.05
N GLU A 23 16.89 -6.75 -7.62
CA GLU A 23 17.63 -7.83 -8.27
C GLU A 23 16.98 -9.22 -8.08
N VAL A 24 16.02 -9.33 -7.17
CA VAL A 24 15.28 -10.56 -6.90
C VAL A 24 14.29 -10.84 -8.03
N LYS A 25 14.30 -12.08 -8.55
CA LYS A 25 13.43 -12.48 -9.67
C LYS A 25 12.04 -12.92 -9.23
N ASP A 26 11.88 -13.35 -7.98
CA ASP A 26 10.62 -13.82 -7.43
C ASP A 26 9.92 -12.74 -6.60
N VAL A 27 8.63 -12.53 -6.87
CA VAL A 27 7.83 -11.50 -6.20
C VAL A 27 7.65 -11.80 -4.71
N ILE A 28 7.50 -13.07 -4.32
CA ILE A 28 7.27 -13.44 -2.93
C ILE A 28 8.56 -13.21 -2.13
N GLU A 29 9.71 -13.59 -2.67
CA GLU A 29 11.02 -13.31 -2.05
C GLU A 29 11.27 -11.80 -1.94
N MET A 30 10.97 -11.04 -3.00
CA MET A 30 11.11 -9.58 -3.00
C MET A 30 10.24 -8.95 -1.89
N VAL A 31 8.97 -9.31 -1.81
CA VAL A 31 8.03 -8.77 -0.81
C VAL A 31 8.42 -9.21 0.61
N GLY A 32 8.94 -10.44 0.76
CA GLY A 32 9.42 -10.96 2.04
C GLY A 32 10.51 -10.10 2.68
N ARG A 33 11.35 -9.44 1.87
CA ARG A 33 12.36 -8.49 2.37
C ARG A 33 11.74 -7.27 3.04
N PHE A 34 10.52 -6.89 2.66
CA PHE A 34 9.80 -5.75 3.20
C PHE A 34 8.83 -6.09 4.35
N ASP A 35 8.74 -7.37 4.75
CA ASP A 35 7.81 -7.81 5.80
C ASP A 35 8.10 -7.13 7.15
N SER A 36 9.37 -6.89 7.47
CA SER A 36 9.77 -6.19 8.69
C SER A 36 9.19 -4.77 8.79
N TYR A 37 8.93 -4.13 7.65
CA TYR A 37 8.40 -2.77 7.55
C TYR A 37 6.87 -2.72 7.54
N PHE A 38 6.21 -3.66 6.86
CA PHE A 38 4.78 -3.56 6.54
C PHE A 38 3.92 -4.76 6.97
N LYS A 39 4.50 -5.85 7.50
CA LYS A 39 3.79 -7.09 7.90
C LYS A 39 2.92 -7.65 6.77
N LEU A 40 3.57 -8.16 5.73
CA LEU A 40 2.98 -8.56 4.45
C LEU A 40 2.70 -10.06 4.34
N THR A 41 2.94 -10.86 5.38
CA THR A 41 2.68 -12.32 5.39
C THR A 41 1.28 -12.68 4.86
N ASP A 42 0.23 -12.02 5.34
CA ASP A 42 -1.15 -12.29 4.90
C ASP A 42 -1.37 -11.92 3.42
N ALA A 43 -0.75 -10.82 2.98
CA ALA A 43 -0.82 -10.37 1.59
C ALA A 43 -0.09 -11.31 0.63
N ILE A 44 0.98 -11.98 1.09
CA ILE A 44 1.68 -13.03 0.33
C ILE A 44 0.75 -14.21 0.06
N GLU A 45 -0.03 -14.66 1.05
CA GLU A 45 -0.99 -15.75 0.87
C GLU A 45 -2.13 -15.36 -0.08
N GLN A 46 -2.61 -14.11 0.00
CA GLN A 46 -3.60 -13.58 -0.93
C GLN A 46 -3.06 -13.53 -2.36
N TYR A 47 -1.83 -13.02 -2.54
CA TYR A 47 -1.15 -12.97 -3.83
C TYR A 47 -0.96 -14.34 -4.46
N LYS A 48 -0.64 -15.38 -3.68
CA LYS A 48 -0.50 -16.75 -4.20
C LYS A 48 -1.76 -17.22 -4.92
N THR A 49 -2.93 -16.79 -4.45
CA THR A 49 -4.24 -17.12 -5.02
C THR A 49 -4.65 -16.16 -6.13
N SER A 50 -4.54 -14.85 -5.89
CA SER A 50 -5.04 -13.81 -6.79
C SER A 50 -4.11 -13.55 -8.00
N LYS A 51 -2.81 -13.83 -7.83
CA LYS A 51 -1.70 -13.43 -8.70
C LYS A 51 -1.68 -11.93 -9.00
N SER A 52 -2.20 -11.10 -8.09
CA SER A 52 -2.40 -9.66 -8.27
C SER A 52 -1.56 -8.86 -7.29
N LEU A 53 -0.72 -7.95 -7.81
CA LEU A 53 0.11 -7.06 -6.97
C LEU A 53 -0.71 -6.07 -6.12
N ILE A 54 -1.99 -5.90 -6.45
CA ILE A 54 -2.91 -5.04 -5.69
C ILE A 54 -3.02 -5.49 -4.23
N ASP A 55 -2.88 -6.78 -3.95
CA ASP A 55 -2.96 -7.30 -2.58
C ASP A 55 -1.88 -6.68 -1.68
N PHE A 56 -0.68 -6.46 -2.23
CA PHE A 56 0.41 -5.80 -1.54
C PHE A 56 0.17 -4.29 -1.40
N GLU A 57 -0.32 -3.63 -2.45
CA GLU A 57 -0.66 -2.20 -2.41
C GLU A 57 -1.68 -1.91 -1.29
N VAL A 58 -2.77 -2.68 -1.27
CA VAL A 58 -3.84 -2.54 -0.26
C VAL A 58 -3.30 -2.81 1.13
N ALA A 59 -2.51 -3.87 1.31
CA ALA A 59 -1.92 -4.21 2.60
C ALA A 59 -0.99 -3.10 3.13
N ILE A 60 -0.08 -2.58 2.29
CA ILE A 60 0.84 -1.49 2.65
C ILE A 60 0.05 -0.23 3.02
N THR A 61 -0.93 0.17 2.21
CA THR A 61 -1.73 1.37 2.49
C THR A 61 -2.54 1.23 3.78
N LYS A 62 -3.19 0.07 4.00
CA LYS A 62 -3.91 -0.21 5.26
C LYS A 62 -2.98 -0.22 6.47
N PHE A 63 -1.78 -0.78 6.33
CA PHE A 63 -0.76 -0.79 7.37
C PHE A 63 -0.35 0.63 7.75
N ILE A 64 0.01 1.47 6.77
CA ILE A 64 0.40 2.86 7.00
C ILE A 64 -0.74 3.64 7.66
N PHE A 65 -1.95 3.47 7.15
CA PHE A 65 -3.12 4.18 7.64
C PHE A 65 -3.42 3.83 9.11
N THR A 66 -3.44 2.53 9.41
CA THR A 66 -3.79 2.02 10.75
C THR A 66 -2.73 2.35 11.79
N ASN A 67 -1.45 2.19 11.45
CA ASN A 67 -0.35 2.31 12.41
C ASN A 67 0.16 3.75 12.60
N TYR A 68 0.01 4.61 11.59
CA TYR A 68 0.55 5.97 11.62
C TYR A 68 -0.53 7.03 11.44
N VAL A 69 -1.26 7.01 10.32
CA VAL A 69 -2.21 8.09 9.98
C VAL A 69 -3.31 8.22 11.03
N LYS A 70 -3.86 7.11 11.52
CA LYS A 70 -4.94 7.12 12.54
C LYS A 70 -4.54 7.83 13.83
N LYS A 71 -3.25 7.86 14.19
CA LYS A 71 -2.74 8.55 15.39
C LYS A 71 -2.79 10.07 15.25
N LEU A 72 -2.73 10.59 14.02
CA LEU A 72 -2.77 12.03 13.75
C LEU A 72 -4.09 12.67 14.19
N ARG A 73 -5.20 11.92 14.18
CA ARG A 73 -6.54 12.37 14.62
C ARG A 73 -6.62 12.77 16.10
N ASN A 74 -5.74 12.23 16.93
CA ASN A 74 -5.82 12.43 18.38
C ASN A 74 -5.08 13.70 18.85
N ILE A 75 -4.46 14.43 17.92
CA ILE A 75 -3.69 15.65 18.23
C ILE A 75 -4.62 16.85 18.01
N ALA A 76 -5.39 17.20 19.05
CA ALA A 76 -6.41 18.25 19.01
C ALA A 76 -5.86 19.58 18.48
N LEU A 77 -6.65 20.24 17.60
CA LEU A 77 -6.35 21.56 17.01
C LEU A 77 -4.96 21.68 16.36
N SER A 78 -4.39 20.56 15.89
CA SER A 78 -3.08 20.56 15.23
C SER A 78 -3.18 20.36 13.73
N ILE A 79 -2.07 20.66 13.04
CA ILE A 79 -1.88 20.31 11.63
C ILE A 79 -2.02 18.80 11.38
N GLY A 80 -1.78 17.95 12.40
CA GLY A 80 -2.01 16.52 12.33
C GLY A 80 -3.46 16.15 12.01
N ASN A 81 -4.43 16.87 12.57
CA ASN A 81 -5.85 16.65 12.25
C ASN A 81 -6.19 17.02 10.80
N ILE A 82 -5.56 18.06 10.26
CA ILE A 82 -5.71 18.46 8.85
C ILE A 82 -5.13 17.36 7.96
N PHE A 83 -3.92 16.88 8.24
CA PHE A 83 -3.33 15.77 7.49
C PHE A 83 -4.17 14.50 7.58
N TYR A 84 -4.69 14.16 8.76
CA TYR A 84 -5.59 13.01 8.93
C TYR A 84 -6.83 13.13 8.02
N PHE A 85 -7.44 14.31 7.98
CA PHE A 85 -8.58 14.58 7.09
C PHE A 85 -8.20 14.41 5.61
N ILE A 86 -7.06 14.97 5.18
CA ILE A 86 -6.57 14.85 3.79
C ILE A 86 -6.35 13.38 3.43
N PHE A 87 -5.59 12.61 4.23
CA PHE A 87 -5.35 11.20 3.95
C PHE A 87 -6.64 10.36 3.91
N ARG A 88 -7.62 10.68 4.76
CA ARG A 88 -8.95 10.05 4.72
C ARG A 88 -9.69 10.35 3.42
N ALA A 89 -9.67 11.61 2.98
CA ALA A 89 -10.32 12.03 1.74
C ALA A 89 -9.65 11.37 0.51
N GLU A 90 -8.32 11.29 0.49
CA GLU A 90 -7.59 10.58 -0.57
C GLU A 90 -7.95 9.09 -0.62
N ASN A 91 -7.98 8.40 0.53
CA ASN A 91 -8.40 6.99 0.56
C ASN A 91 -9.84 6.78 0.08
N GLU A 92 -10.77 7.69 0.41
CA GLU A 92 -12.14 7.66 -0.08
C GLU A 92 -12.20 7.88 -1.59
N HIS A 93 -11.45 8.86 -2.10
CA HIS A 93 -11.33 9.12 -3.53
C HIS A 93 -10.77 7.91 -4.28
N GLU A 94 -9.73 7.26 -3.76
CA GLU A 94 -9.19 6.03 -4.32
C GLU A 94 -10.20 4.87 -4.28
N ASN A 95 -10.98 4.73 -3.21
CA ASN A 95 -12.06 3.72 -3.14
C ASN A 95 -13.10 3.93 -4.23
N LEU A 96 -13.54 5.18 -4.46
CA LEU A 96 -14.48 5.50 -5.55
C LEU A 96 -13.91 5.14 -6.92
N LYS A 97 -12.63 5.42 -7.17
CA LYS A 97 -11.94 4.99 -8.39
C LYS A 97 -11.91 3.47 -8.52
N ARG A 98 -11.51 2.74 -7.47
CA ARG A 98 -11.45 1.27 -7.48
C ARG A 98 -12.83 0.64 -7.71
N ILE A 99 -13.90 1.19 -7.14
CA ILE A 99 -15.27 0.76 -7.40
C ILE A 99 -15.65 1.02 -8.86
N THR A 100 -15.40 2.23 -9.35
CA THR A 100 -15.77 2.65 -10.71
C THR A 100 -15.05 1.82 -11.77
N TYR A 101 -13.72 1.68 -11.67
CA TYR A 101 -12.94 0.85 -12.58
C TYR A 101 -13.29 -0.63 -12.41
N GLY A 102 -13.46 -1.11 -11.18
CA GLY A 102 -13.86 -2.49 -10.92
C GLY A 102 -15.19 -2.84 -11.59
N LYS A 103 -16.19 -1.96 -11.48
CA LYS A 103 -17.47 -2.09 -12.18
C LYS A 103 -17.32 -2.02 -13.70
N ARG A 104 -16.51 -1.07 -14.20
CA ARG A 104 -16.28 -0.87 -15.64
C ARG A 104 -15.61 -2.08 -16.31
N TYR A 105 -14.77 -2.80 -15.57
CA TYR A 105 -14.09 -4.01 -16.04
C TYR A 105 -14.76 -5.31 -15.58
N ASP A 106 -16.01 -5.24 -15.11
CA ASP A 106 -16.81 -6.40 -14.68
C ASP A 106 -16.11 -7.30 -13.65
N LEU A 107 -15.31 -6.70 -12.75
CA LEU A 107 -14.66 -7.45 -11.68
C LEU A 107 -15.72 -7.98 -10.70
N PRO A 108 -15.55 -9.22 -10.18
CA PRO A 108 -16.42 -9.75 -9.13
C PRO A 108 -16.52 -8.80 -7.94
N ILE A 109 -17.71 -8.65 -7.37
CA ILE A 109 -17.96 -7.72 -6.25
C ILE A 109 -17.02 -7.99 -5.08
N ASP A 110 -16.75 -9.25 -4.77
CA ASP A 110 -15.84 -9.62 -3.67
C ASP A 110 -14.40 -9.20 -3.95
N LYS A 111 -13.97 -9.23 -5.22
CA LYS A 111 -12.67 -8.69 -5.63
C LYS A 111 -12.63 -7.18 -5.45
N ILE A 112 -13.68 -6.45 -5.84
CA ILE A 112 -13.77 -4.99 -5.64
C ILE A 112 -13.69 -4.64 -4.15
N LYS A 113 -14.44 -5.35 -3.30
CA LYS A 113 -14.41 -5.16 -1.84
C LYS A 113 -13.03 -5.42 -1.25
N GLY A 114 -12.34 -6.46 -1.72
CA GLY A 114 -10.98 -6.78 -1.30
C GLY A 114 -9.98 -5.65 -1.55
N MET A 115 -10.21 -4.83 -2.57
CA MET A 115 -9.32 -3.72 -2.94
C MET A 115 -9.59 -2.41 -2.19
N LEU A 116 -10.64 -2.32 -1.36
CA LEU A 116 -10.97 -1.09 -0.65
C LEU A 116 -10.01 -0.84 0.53
N LEU A 117 -9.68 0.43 0.76
CA LEU A 117 -8.67 0.88 1.73
C LEU A 117 -9.22 1.26 3.11
N LEU A 118 -10.54 1.34 3.26
CA LEU A 118 -11.22 1.78 4.48
C LEU A 118 -12.05 0.66 5.09
#